data_AF-A0A7C1PTM0-F1
#
_entry.id   AF-A0A7C1PTM0-F1
#
_cell.length_a   1.000
_cell.length_b   1.000
_cell.length_c   1.000
_cell.angle_alpha   90.00
_cell.angle_beta   90.00
_cell.angle_gamma   90.00
#
_symmetry.space_group_name_H-M   'P 1'
#
loop_
_entity.id
_entity.type
_entity.pdbx_description
1 polymer ?
#
loop_
_entity_poly.entity_id
_entity_poly.type
_entity_poly.pdbx_seq_one_letter_code
_entity_poly.pdbx_strand_id
1 'polypeptide(L)' 'MAERFKLYHCSVCGQVVKVVKSGAHMLICCDKQMDTIETEDEGVIMQWLNKIKSTSA' A
#
# COMPACT_ATOMS: atom_id res chain seq x y z
N MET A 1 2.95 -8.67 9.67
CA MET A 1 2.51 -7.73 10.71
C MET A 1 2.19 -6.39 10.07
N ALA A 2 1.16 -5.68 10.53
CA ALA A 2 0.83 -4.33 10.08
C ALA A 2 1.54 -3.32 10.99
N GLU A 3 2.38 -2.47 10.42
CA GLU A 3 3.25 -1.56 11.16
C GLU A 3 2.68 -0.15 11.18
N ARG A 4 2.71 0.50 12.35
CA ARG A 4 2.20 1.86 12.51
C ARG A 4 2.93 2.84 11.59
N PHE A 5 2.15 3.72 10.99
CA PHE A 5 2.51 4.75 10.03
C PHE A 5 3.06 4.28 8.68
N LYS A 6 3.22 2.96 8.49
CA LYS A 6 3.49 2.42 7.15
C LYS A 6 2.25 2.50 6.26
N LEU A 7 2.54 2.65 4.98
CA LEU A 7 1.57 2.61 3.90
C LEU A 7 1.56 1.24 3.25
N TYR A 8 0.37 0.80 2.85
CA TYR A 8 0.17 -0.47 2.18
C TYR A 8 -0.68 -0.30 0.94
N HIS A 9 -0.35 -1.04 -0.12
CA HIS A 9 -1.01 -1.04 -1.41
C HIS A 9 -1.53 -2.43 -1.77
N CYS A 10 -2.76 -2.51 -2.28
CA CYS A 10 -3.29 -3.72 -2.90
C CYS A 10 -3.02 -3.66 -4.40
N SER A 11 -2.16 -4.56 -4.90
CA SER A 11 -1.85 -4.69 -6.33
C SER A 11 -2.99 -5.21 -7.20
N VAL A 12 -4.10 -5.67 -6.61
CA VAL A 12 -5.28 -6.16 -7.37
C VAL A 12 -6.30 -5.06 -7.62
N CYS A 13 -6.72 -4.34 -6.58
CA CYS A 13 -7.75 -3.31 -6.67
C CYS A 13 -7.22 -1.86 -6.59
N GLY A 14 -5.94 -1.68 -6.30
CA GLY A 14 -5.29 -0.37 -6.20
C GLY A 14 -5.55 0.38 -4.88
N GLN A 15 -6.16 -0.26 -3.87
CA GLN A 15 -6.42 0.37 -2.58
C GLN A 15 -5.11 0.71 -1.85
N VAL A 16 -5.02 1.92 -1.29
CA VAL A 16 -3.90 2.37 -0.46
C VAL A 16 -4.40 2.74 0.94
N VAL A 17 -3.72 2.27 1.98
CA VAL A 17 -4.08 2.55 3.37
C VAL A 17 -2.85 2.92 4.21
N LYS A 18 -3.01 3.87 5.13
CA LYS A 18 -2.02 4.20 6.17
C LYS A 18 -2.43 3.56 7.49
N VAL A 19 -1.52 2.83 8.12
CA VAL A 19 -1.80 2.19 9.42
C VAL A 19 -1.66 3.21 10.53
N VAL A 20 -2.74 3.49 11.27
CA VAL A 20 -2.71 4.40 12.43
C VAL A 20 -2.31 3.71 13.75
N LYS A 21 -2.46 2.38 13.82
CA LYS A 21 -2.13 1.52 14.96
C LYS A 21 -1.63 0.16 14.46
N SER A 22 -0.48 -0.31 14.96
CA SER A 22 0.07 -1.61 14.59
C SER A 22 -0.87 -2.77 14.93
N GLY A 23 -0.79 -3.85 14.16
CA GLY A 23 -1.52 -5.09 14.39
C GLY A 23 -0.63 -6.31 14.13
N ALA A 24 -0.86 -7.40 14.86
CA ALA A 24 -0.04 -8.61 14.76
C ALA A 24 -0.07 -9.26 13.36
N HIS A 25 -1.21 -9.18 12.69
CA HIS A 25 -1.45 -9.85 11.40
C HIS A 25 -1.04 -8.99 10.21
N MET A 26 -0.99 -9.60 9.03
CA MET A 26 -0.74 -8.93 7.75
C MET A 26 -2.04 -8.33 7.22
N LEU A 27 -1.95 -7.25 6.43
CA LEU A 27 -3.13 -6.70 5.76
C LEU A 27 -3.43 -7.54 4.52
N ILE A 28 -4.67 -8.03 4.44
CA ILE A 28 -5.19 -8.80 3.31
C ILE A 28 -6.23 -7.94 2.57
N CYS A 29 -6.12 -7.88 1.25
CA CYS A 29 -7.10 -7.26 0.37
C CYS A 29 -7.18 -8.11 -0.92
N CYS A 30 -8.38 -8.37 -1.43
CA CYS A 30 -8.59 -9.23 -2.62
C CYS A 30 -7.90 -10.60 -2.51
N ASP A 31 -8.05 -11.25 -1.34
CA ASP A 31 -7.48 -12.57 -1.03
C ASP A 31 -5.95 -12.66 -1.12
N LYS A 32 -5.26 -11.51 -1.17
CA LYS A 32 -3.81 -11.42 -1.21
C LYS A 32 -3.30 -10.49 -0.11
N GLN A 33 -2.07 -10.76 0.31
CA GLN A 33 -1.35 -9.85 1.19
C GLN A 33 -1.01 -8.56 0.46
N MET A 34 -1.22 -7.42 1.13
CA MET A 34 -0.88 -6.11 0.61
C MET A 34 0.63 -5.85 0.62
N ASP A 35 1.09 -5.10 -0.36
CA ASP A 35 2.48 -4.67 -0.52
C ASP A 35 2.77 -3.47 0.39
N THR A 36 3.96 -3.40 0.99
CA THR A 36 4.38 -2.25 1.82
C THR A 36 5.02 -1.18 0.95
N ILE A 37 4.71 0.10 1.20
CA ILE A 37 5.35 1.24 0.55
C ILE A 37 6.40 1.81 1.51
N GLU A 38 7.66 1.87 1.07
CA GLU A 38 8.80 2.27 1.93
C GLU A 38 8.99 3.79 2.08
N THR A 39 8.15 4.59 1.43
CA THR A 39 8.21 6.06 1.50
C THR A 39 6.97 6.63 2.18
N GLU A 40 7.16 7.71 2.93
CA GLU A 40 6.09 8.49 3.55
C GLU A 40 5.83 9.84 2.84
N ASP A 41 6.62 10.17 1.82
CA ASP A 41 6.43 11.40 1.04
C ASP A 41 5.26 11.25 0.08
N GLU A 42 4.17 11.98 0.36
CA GLU A 42 2.91 11.95 -0.43
C GLU A 42 3.15 12.23 -1.92
N GLY A 43 4.10 13.10 -2.26
CA GLY A 43 4.45 13.41 -3.65
C GLY A 43 5.09 12.21 -4.35
N VAL A 44 6.03 11.53 -3.70
CA VAL A 44 6.65 10.31 -4.21
C VAL A 44 5.64 9.17 -4.30
N ILE A 45 4.75 9.02 -3.31
CA ILE A 45 3.68 8.01 -3.31
C ILE A 45 2.75 8.20 -4.51
N MET A 46 2.29 9.44 -4.74
CA MET A 46 1.41 9.75 -5.87
C MET A 46 2.08 9.49 -7.21
N GLN A 47 3.36 9.85 -7.36
CA GLN A 47 4.12 9.51 -8.57
C GLN A 47 4.24 8.00 -8.78
N TRP A 48 4.49 7.24 -7.71
CA TRP A 48 4.55 5.79 -7.75
C TRP A 48 3.20 5.16 -8.13
N LEU A 49 2.10 5.61 -7.53
CA LEU A 49 0.75 5.15 -7.86
C LEU A 49 0.39 5.41 -9.33
N ASN A 50 0.79 6.57 -9.87
CA ASN A 50 0.56 6.90 -11.28
C ASN A 50 1.34 5.96 -12.21
N LYS A 51 2.58 5.59 -11.85
CA LYS A 51 3.38 4.63 -12.62
C LYS A 51 2.72 3.24 -12.64
N ILE A 52 2.24 2.74 -11.51
CA ILE A 52 1.61 1.40 -11.43
C ILE A 52 0.36 1.29 -12.29
N LYS A 53 -0.49 2.33 -12.28
CA LYS A 53 -1.68 2.38 -13.13
C LYS A 53 -1.35 2.35 -14.61
N SER A 54 -0.22 2.92 -15.03
CA SER A 54 0.19 2.99 -16.44
C SER A 54 0.74 1.67 -17.01
N THR A 55 1.24 0.78 -16.16
CA THR A 55 1.83 -0.52 -16.55
C THR A 55 0.82 -1.67 -16.59
N SER A 56 -0.45 -1.41 -16.25
CA SER A 56 -1.53 -2.42 -16.28
C SER A 56 -2.35 -2.37 -17.58
N ALA A 57 -1.81 -1.75 -18.64
CA ALA A 57 -2.41 -1.62 -19.97
C ALA A 57 -1.67 -2.47 -21.01
#